data_AF-A0A4Z0YJ17-F1
#
_entry.id   AF-A0A4Z0YJ17-F1
#
_cell.length_a   1.000
_cell.length_b   1.000
_cell.length_c   1.000
_cell.angle_alpha   90.00
_cell.angle_beta   90.00
_cell.angle_gamma   90.00
#
_symmetry.space_group_name_H-M   'P 1'
#
loop_
_entity.id
_entity.type
_entity.pdbx_description
1 polymer ?
#
loop_
_entity_poly.entity_id
_entity_poly.type
_entity_poly.pdbx_seq_one_letter_code
_entity_poly.pdbx_strand_id
1 'polypeptide(L)'
;MTRLLQENVHLPSIIKVLNEIETEEWEHLSRDVLNGFFSCIALSRHAYRWALMPVVKIAQLEDVVDLPDELDLPWPYLQRYFGFKADSGNHTSNVLSNFDEDGVRAFTFNPTLPVDIQSTEEGFFRLLHDIENMGFDIFYEIVVAITSFREGRSDSCLESLGKINVILDRALNLFHAQMREAQISRKFWLSYVQGFHGWGVGRHINGDFIRFNGVSGNHILLFQVLDAFLGLERYLSDEDMALYIPLHQRLLCETLKKHSIRKQLGVTHVRITKEFEKIAKKLRIYRAAHRARVMPYLKQPAPERFHMTAGKSVLTTDLNVSIDEATAPLEKMLVTRFNDTA
;
A
#
# COMPACT_ATOMS: atom_id res chain seq x y z
N MET A 1 8.14 -10.56 23.95
CA MET A 1 8.68 -10.65 22.57
C MET A 1 10.20 -10.55 22.56
N THR A 2 10.81 -9.53 23.18
CA THR A 2 12.29 -9.31 23.22
C THR A 2 13.11 -10.55 23.58
N ARG A 3 12.77 -11.22 24.68
CA ARG A 3 13.47 -12.44 25.10
C ARG A 3 13.44 -13.55 24.03
N LEU A 4 12.29 -13.76 23.39
CA LEU A 4 12.16 -14.76 22.33
C LEU A 4 13.00 -14.40 21.11
N LEU A 5 13.09 -13.12 20.76
CA LEU A 5 13.95 -12.65 19.68
C LEU A 5 15.43 -12.90 20.01
N GLN A 6 15.89 -12.47 21.18
CA GLN A 6 17.27 -12.65 21.63
C GLN A 6 17.69 -14.13 21.72
N GLU A 7 16.76 -15.02 22.12
CA GLU A 7 17.04 -16.45 22.25
C GLU A 7 17.03 -17.20 20.91
N ASN A 8 16.26 -16.73 19.91
CA ASN A 8 16.01 -17.49 18.68
C ASN A 8 16.57 -16.83 17.39
N VAL A 9 17.01 -15.58 17.47
CA VAL A 9 17.50 -14.82 16.31
C VAL A 9 19.00 -14.62 16.43
N HIS A 10 19.76 -15.26 15.54
CA HIS A 10 21.21 -15.06 15.48
C HIS A 10 21.56 -13.80 14.68
N LEU A 11 21.44 -12.64 15.33
CA LEU A 11 21.61 -11.33 14.71
C LEU A 11 22.93 -11.15 13.94
N PRO A 12 24.10 -11.61 14.42
CA PRO A 12 25.35 -11.50 13.65
C PRO A 12 25.30 -12.19 12.29
N SER A 13 24.61 -13.34 12.18
CA SER A 13 24.44 -14.03 10.89
C SER A 13 23.53 -13.26 9.95
N ILE A 14 22.45 -12.67 10.48
CA ILE A 14 21.52 -11.85 9.69
C ILE A 14 22.24 -10.64 9.12
N ILE A 15 23.00 -9.92 9.96
CA ILE A 15 23.78 -8.76 9.52
C ILE A 15 24.81 -9.16 8.48
N LYS A 16 25.48 -10.31 8.64
CA LYS A 16 26.40 -10.83 7.62
C LYS A 16 25.71 -10.99 6.26
N VAL A 17 24.56 -11.69 6.22
CA VAL A 17 23.79 -11.90 4.98
C VAL A 17 23.29 -10.58 4.39
N LEU A 18 22.84 -9.64 5.22
CA LEU A 18 22.39 -8.33 4.74
C LEU A 18 23.52 -7.47 4.14
N ASN A 19 24.74 -7.59 4.66
CA ASN A 19 25.89 -6.95 4.02
C ASN A 19 26.21 -7.59 2.65
N GLU A 20 26.14 -8.93 2.54
CA GLU A 20 26.31 -9.64 1.25
C GLU A 20 25.24 -9.23 0.22
N ILE A 21 24.00 -8.96 0.68
CA ILE A 21 22.93 -8.45 -0.18
C ILE A 21 23.27 -7.05 -0.72
N GLU A 22 23.83 -6.17 0.11
CA GLU A 22 24.18 -4.81 -0.28
C GLU A 22 25.37 -4.74 -1.24
N THR A 23 26.29 -5.71 -1.18
CA THR A 23 27.42 -5.79 -2.12
C THR A 23 27.07 -6.46 -3.44
N GLU A 24 25.81 -6.88 -3.63
CA GLU A 24 25.33 -7.68 -4.78
C GLU A 24 26.07 -9.04 -4.91
N GLU A 25 26.73 -9.50 -3.85
CA GLU A 25 27.52 -10.74 -3.81
C GLU A 25 26.72 -11.92 -3.25
N TRP A 26 25.43 -12.03 -3.60
CA TRP A 26 24.52 -13.04 -3.05
C TRP A 26 23.93 -13.93 -4.15
N GLU A 27 24.59 -15.07 -4.43
CA GLU A 27 24.08 -16.06 -5.39
C GLU A 27 23.11 -17.08 -4.76
N HIS A 28 23.03 -17.11 -3.42
CA HIS A 28 22.37 -18.20 -2.68
C HIS A 28 21.02 -17.86 -2.07
N LEU A 29 20.63 -16.59 -2.05
CA LEU A 29 19.30 -16.17 -1.59
C LEU A 29 18.40 -15.96 -2.81
N SER A 30 17.14 -16.38 -2.76
CA SER A 30 16.18 -15.98 -3.79
C SER A 30 15.56 -14.62 -3.45
N ARG A 31 15.02 -13.95 -4.47
CA ARG A 31 14.26 -12.71 -4.28
C ARG A 31 13.05 -12.92 -3.35
N ASP A 32 12.42 -14.08 -3.42
CA ASP A 32 11.22 -14.39 -2.63
C ASP A 32 11.56 -14.57 -1.16
N VAL A 33 12.70 -15.18 -0.83
CA VAL A 33 13.18 -15.26 0.55
C VAL A 33 13.45 -13.86 1.11
N LEU A 34 14.08 -12.97 0.32
CA LEU A 34 14.31 -11.58 0.75
C LEU A 34 13.00 -10.80 0.92
N ASN A 35 12.03 -10.99 0.03
CA ASN A 35 10.69 -10.38 0.15
C ASN A 35 9.96 -10.90 1.40
N GLY A 36 9.99 -12.22 1.65
CA GLY A 36 9.41 -12.82 2.85
C GLY A 36 10.06 -12.30 4.12
N PHE A 37 11.39 -12.16 4.13
CA PHE A 37 12.13 -11.55 5.24
C PHE A 37 11.75 -10.07 5.44
N PHE A 38 11.61 -9.31 4.34
CA PHE A 38 11.15 -7.93 4.37
C PHE A 38 9.76 -7.79 5.01
N SER A 39 8.84 -8.69 4.66
CA SER A 39 7.51 -8.73 5.27
C SER A 39 7.54 -9.14 6.74
N CYS A 40 8.34 -10.16 7.08
CA CYS A 40 8.52 -10.64 8.44
C CYS A 40 8.97 -9.51 9.37
N ILE A 41 10.05 -8.80 9.02
CA ILE A 41 10.55 -7.69 9.83
C ILE A 41 9.50 -6.57 9.93
N ALA A 42 8.85 -6.17 8.83
CA ALA A 42 7.85 -5.12 8.86
C ALA A 42 6.65 -5.47 9.76
N LEU A 43 6.09 -6.68 9.63
CA LEU A 43 4.94 -7.11 10.43
C LEU A 43 5.32 -7.37 11.89
N SER A 44 6.52 -7.89 12.17
CA SER A 44 7.01 -8.03 13.54
C SER A 44 7.23 -6.68 14.21
N ARG A 45 7.72 -5.66 13.50
CA ARG A 45 7.83 -4.28 14.02
C ARG A 45 6.47 -3.71 14.39
N HIS A 46 5.45 -3.91 13.55
CA HIS A 46 4.07 -3.52 13.87
C HIS A 46 3.48 -4.30 15.05
N ALA A 47 3.72 -5.62 15.10
CA ALA A 47 3.28 -6.46 16.22
C ALA A 47 3.95 -6.06 17.54
N TYR A 48 5.25 -5.72 17.52
CA TYR A 48 5.96 -5.22 18.69
C TYR A 48 5.40 -3.88 19.16
N ARG A 49 5.27 -2.93 18.23
CA ARG A 49 4.74 -1.58 18.51
C ARG A 49 3.37 -1.65 19.17
N TRP A 50 2.43 -2.37 18.55
CA TRP A 50 1.06 -2.35 19.01
C TRP A 50 0.83 -3.28 20.19
N ALA A 51 1.53 -4.44 20.22
CA ALA A 51 1.47 -5.50 21.22
C ALA A 51 0.10 -6.16 21.45
N LEU A 52 -1.00 -5.44 21.22
CA LEU A 52 -2.38 -5.82 21.45
C LEU A 52 -3.27 -5.29 20.31
N MET A 53 -4.25 -6.09 19.95
CA MET A 53 -5.41 -5.67 19.16
C MET A 53 -6.69 -5.80 20.00
N PRO A 54 -7.56 -4.78 20.03
CA PRO A 54 -7.50 -3.53 19.27
C PRO A 54 -6.43 -2.55 19.82
N VAL A 55 -5.96 -1.65 18.96
CA VAL A 55 -5.06 -0.55 19.35
C VAL A 55 -5.76 0.33 20.39
N VAL A 56 -5.03 0.79 21.40
CA VAL A 56 -5.56 1.60 22.50
C VAL A 56 -4.98 3.01 22.54
N LYS A 57 -5.73 3.96 23.14
CA LYS A 57 -5.34 5.38 23.29
C LYS A 57 -3.93 5.58 23.84
N ILE A 58 -3.55 4.84 24.88
CA ILE A 58 -2.23 5.03 25.52
C ILE A 58 -1.08 4.70 24.56
N ALA A 59 -1.19 3.63 23.77
CA ALA A 59 -0.21 3.27 22.76
C ALA A 59 -0.15 4.29 21.60
N GLN A 60 -1.24 5.01 21.33
CA GLN A 60 -1.27 6.06 20.31
C GLN A 60 -0.62 7.38 20.76
N LEU A 61 -0.40 7.55 22.06
CA LEU A 61 0.29 8.72 22.62
C LEU A 61 1.82 8.56 22.63
N GLU A 62 2.33 7.39 22.28
CA GLU A 62 3.77 7.17 22.15
C GLU A 62 4.33 7.94 20.95
N ASP A 63 5.44 8.66 21.18
CA ASP A 63 6.14 9.41 20.14
C ASP A 63 7.33 8.64 19.55
N VAL A 64 7.87 7.67 20.28
CA VAL A 64 9.01 6.82 19.88
C VAL A 64 8.72 5.37 20.28
N VAL A 65 9.32 4.41 19.58
CA VAL A 65 9.27 2.99 19.93
C VAL A 65 10.68 2.43 20.00
N ASP A 66 11.05 1.90 21.16
CA ASP A 66 12.33 1.24 21.37
C ASP A 66 12.23 -0.21 20.92
N LEU A 67 12.53 -0.45 19.64
CA LEU A 67 12.53 -1.77 19.05
C LEU A 67 13.78 -2.55 19.47
N PRO A 68 13.68 -3.87 19.67
CA PRO A 68 14.83 -4.71 19.93
C PRO A 68 15.72 -4.78 18.68
N ASP A 69 17.04 -4.93 18.87
CA ASP A 69 18.04 -4.90 17.80
C ASP A 69 17.74 -5.89 16.67
N GLU A 70 17.13 -7.04 17.00
CA GLU A 70 16.73 -8.07 16.03
C GLU A 70 15.68 -7.56 15.02
N LEU A 71 14.89 -6.54 15.38
CA LEU A 71 13.92 -5.88 14.50
C LEU A 71 14.43 -4.53 13.98
N ASP A 72 15.35 -3.88 14.69
CA ASP A 72 15.83 -2.56 14.33
C ASP A 72 17.05 -2.56 13.41
N LEU A 73 18.07 -3.36 13.72
CA LEU A 73 19.30 -3.36 12.91
C LEU A 73 19.11 -3.87 11.47
N PRO A 74 18.25 -4.87 11.18
CA PRO A 74 17.98 -5.27 9.79
C PRO A 74 17.27 -4.21 8.96
N TRP A 75 16.49 -3.33 9.59
CA TRP A 75 15.55 -2.46 8.89
C TRP A 75 16.22 -1.42 7.97
N PRO A 76 17.30 -0.72 8.39
CA PRO A 76 18.03 0.17 7.49
C PRO A 76 18.61 -0.50 6.23
N TYR A 77 19.02 -1.78 6.32
CA TYR A 77 19.49 -2.53 5.14
C TYR A 77 18.36 -2.71 4.13
N LEU A 78 17.19 -3.14 4.60
CA LEU A 78 16.00 -3.31 3.77
C LEU A 78 15.53 -1.97 3.18
N GLN A 79 15.57 -0.89 3.96
CA GLN A 79 15.27 0.47 3.50
C GLN A 79 16.18 0.90 2.35
N ARG A 80 17.49 0.68 2.45
CA ARG A 80 18.45 1.01 1.39
C ARG A 80 18.24 0.14 0.15
N TYR A 81 18.10 -1.16 0.34
CA TYR A 81 17.91 -2.12 -0.74
C TYR A 81 16.64 -1.85 -1.57
N PHE A 82 15.50 -1.66 -0.91
CA PHE A 82 14.23 -1.36 -1.59
C PHE A 82 14.04 0.13 -1.91
N GLY A 83 14.91 1.00 -1.38
CA GLY A 83 14.97 2.43 -1.70
C GLY A 83 13.80 3.26 -1.14
N PHE A 84 13.43 3.03 0.12
CA PHE A 84 12.42 3.80 0.86
C PHE A 84 12.96 4.19 2.25
N LYS A 85 12.23 5.02 3.02
CA LYS A 85 12.76 5.60 4.28
C LYS A 85 11.85 5.47 5.49
N ALA A 86 10.58 5.08 5.31
CA ALA A 86 9.63 5.02 6.41
C ALA A 86 9.92 3.87 7.40
N ASP A 87 9.74 4.12 8.68
CA ASP A 87 9.92 3.09 9.73
C ASP A 87 8.75 2.11 9.83
N SER A 88 7.60 2.49 9.28
CA SER A 88 6.35 1.71 9.23
C SER A 88 6.28 0.72 8.08
N GLY A 89 7.27 0.72 7.20
CA GLY A 89 7.20 -0.04 5.95
C GLY A 89 6.21 0.59 4.97
N ASN A 90 5.65 -0.26 4.11
CA ASN A 90 4.80 0.15 3.01
C ASN A 90 3.89 -0.99 2.56
N HIS A 91 3.14 -0.76 1.47
CA HIS A 91 2.23 -1.77 0.95
C HIS A 91 2.94 -3.04 0.49
N THR A 92 4.13 -2.91 -0.07
CA THR A 92 4.93 -4.06 -0.52
C THR A 92 5.38 -4.91 0.66
N SER A 93 6.00 -4.34 1.68
CA SER A 93 6.42 -5.11 2.86
C SER A 93 5.24 -5.67 3.65
N ASN A 94 4.26 -4.82 3.97
CA ASN A 94 3.25 -5.18 4.96
C ASN A 94 2.08 -5.95 4.34
N VAL A 95 1.96 -6.01 3.00
CA VAL A 95 0.89 -6.72 2.32
C VAL A 95 1.43 -7.66 1.25
N LEU A 96 2.04 -7.15 0.18
CA LEU A 96 2.35 -7.98 -1.00
C LEU A 96 3.35 -9.09 -0.70
N SER A 97 4.44 -8.76 -0.03
CA SER A 97 5.48 -9.73 0.34
C SER A 97 5.08 -10.67 1.48
N ASN A 98 3.86 -10.55 1.99
CA ASN A 98 3.28 -11.47 2.97
C ASN A 98 2.58 -12.67 2.31
N PHE A 99 2.62 -12.77 0.99
CA PHE A 99 2.05 -13.86 0.20
C PHE A 99 3.16 -14.63 -0.49
N ASP A 100 3.06 -15.96 -0.49
CA ASP A 100 3.92 -16.83 -1.28
C ASP A 100 3.41 -16.97 -2.72
N GLU A 101 4.14 -17.75 -3.52
CA GLU A 101 3.83 -17.99 -4.94
C GLU A 101 2.46 -18.67 -5.16
N ASP A 102 1.96 -19.41 -4.16
CA ASP A 102 0.65 -20.06 -4.18
C ASP A 102 -0.48 -19.10 -3.73
N GLY A 103 -0.13 -17.86 -3.38
CA GLY A 103 -1.07 -16.86 -2.86
C GLY A 103 -1.52 -17.15 -1.43
N VAL A 104 -0.76 -17.95 -0.68
CA VAL A 104 -0.99 -18.22 0.74
C VAL A 104 -0.28 -17.16 1.56
N ARG A 105 -1.00 -16.61 2.55
CA ARG A 105 -0.43 -15.59 3.43
C ARG A 105 0.35 -16.20 4.58
N ALA A 106 1.58 -15.76 4.76
CA ALA A 106 2.49 -16.29 5.76
C ALA A 106 2.19 -15.79 7.18
N PHE A 107 1.98 -14.48 7.35
CA PHE A 107 1.87 -13.84 8.66
C PHE A 107 0.47 -13.27 8.92
N THR A 108 -0.08 -13.62 10.08
CA THR A 108 -1.34 -13.12 10.62
C THR A 108 -1.12 -12.49 11.98
N PHE A 109 -1.92 -11.49 12.36
CA PHE A 109 -1.76 -10.77 13.63
C PHE A 109 -2.95 -10.88 14.59
N ASN A 110 -4.06 -11.50 14.18
CA ASN A 110 -5.15 -11.87 15.07
C ASN A 110 -5.40 -13.40 15.21
N PRO A 111 -4.38 -14.29 15.18
CA PRO A 111 -4.60 -15.74 15.09
C PRO A 111 -5.37 -16.34 16.27
N THR A 112 -5.39 -15.65 17.42
CA THR A 112 -6.07 -16.09 18.65
C THR A 112 -7.44 -15.45 18.86
N LEU A 113 -7.85 -14.51 18.01
CA LEU A 113 -9.13 -13.81 18.13
C LEU A 113 -10.27 -14.62 17.48
N PRO A 114 -11.55 -14.32 17.74
CA PRO A 114 -12.68 -14.98 17.10
C PRO A 114 -12.57 -15.07 15.57
N VAL A 115 -13.08 -16.17 15.00
CA VAL A 115 -13.02 -16.48 13.56
C VAL A 115 -13.51 -15.33 12.67
N ASP A 116 -14.54 -14.59 13.08
CA ASP A 116 -15.05 -13.47 12.28
C ASP A 116 -14.04 -12.31 12.14
N ILE A 117 -13.21 -12.09 13.16
CA ILE A 117 -12.12 -11.10 13.11
C ILE A 117 -11.00 -11.62 12.21
N GLN A 118 -10.62 -12.89 12.34
CA GLN A 118 -9.62 -13.52 11.47
C GLN A 118 -10.05 -13.47 10.00
N SER A 119 -11.31 -13.78 9.73
CA SER A 119 -11.91 -13.71 8.39
C SER A 119 -11.91 -12.28 7.84
N THR A 120 -12.18 -11.28 8.69
CA THR A 120 -12.12 -9.86 8.29
C THR A 120 -10.70 -9.40 7.96
N GLU A 121 -9.70 -9.81 8.76
CA GLU A 121 -8.28 -9.60 8.45
C GLU A 121 -7.92 -10.29 7.13
N GLU A 122 -8.35 -11.54 6.98
CA GLU A 122 -8.08 -12.35 5.81
C GLU A 122 -8.63 -11.69 4.53
N GLY A 123 -9.92 -11.34 4.53
CA GLY A 123 -10.58 -10.67 3.41
C GLY A 123 -9.95 -9.32 3.06
N PHE A 124 -9.51 -8.54 4.06
CA PHE A 124 -8.85 -7.26 3.83
C PHE A 124 -7.50 -7.42 3.11
N PHE A 125 -6.66 -8.34 3.55
CA PHE A 125 -5.37 -8.61 2.91
C PHE A 125 -5.52 -9.21 1.51
N ARG A 126 -6.50 -10.11 1.30
CA ARG A 126 -6.79 -10.74 -0.01
C ARG A 126 -7.22 -9.69 -1.02
N LEU A 127 -8.16 -8.82 -0.62
CA LEU A 127 -8.59 -7.71 -1.46
C LEU A 127 -7.41 -6.89 -2.00
N LEU A 128 -6.46 -6.57 -1.12
CA LEU A 128 -5.31 -5.75 -1.47
C LEU A 128 -4.31 -6.49 -2.37
N HIS A 129 -3.97 -7.72 -2.01
CA HIS A 129 -3.07 -8.58 -2.78
C HIS A 129 -3.62 -8.88 -4.18
N ASP A 130 -4.87 -9.33 -4.27
CA ASP A 130 -5.44 -9.82 -5.53
C ASP A 130 -5.56 -8.71 -6.57
N ILE A 131 -5.86 -7.48 -6.14
CA ILE A 131 -5.93 -6.32 -7.02
C ILE A 131 -4.54 -5.95 -7.57
N GLU A 132 -3.51 -6.02 -6.74
CA GLU A 132 -2.13 -5.74 -7.17
C GLU A 132 -1.59 -6.85 -8.09
N ASN A 133 -1.92 -8.11 -7.79
CA ASN A 133 -1.57 -9.24 -8.65
C ASN A 133 -2.19 -9.09 -10.05
N MET A 134 -3.47 -8.71 -10.12
CA MET A 134 -4.12 -8.36 -11.41
C MET A 134 -3.50 -7.13 -12.08
N GLY A 135 -2.84 -6.26 -11.31
CA GLY A 135 -2.16 -5.09 -11.83
C GLY A 135 -0.95 -5.40 -12.70
N PHE A 136 -0.28 -6.53 -12.47
CA PHE A 136 0.89 -6.94 -13.25
C PHE A 136 0.59 -7.01 -14.75
N ASP A 137 -0.52 -7.67 -15.13
CA ASP A 137 -0.94 -7.79 -16.52
C ASP A 137 -1.26 -6.42 -17.14
N ILE A 138 -1.82 -5.50 -16.35
CA ILE A 138 -2.06 -4.11 -16.78
C ILE A 138 -0.74 -3.41 -17.06
N PHE A 139 0.29 -3.60 -16.23
CA PHE A 139 1.59 -2.96 -16.42
C PHE A 139 2.24 -3.42 -17.71
N TYR A 140 2.19 -4.72 -17.99
CA TYR A 140 2.68 -5.30 -19.24
C TYR A 140 1.95 -4.71 -20.45
N GLU A 141 0.62 -4.70 -20.44
CA GLU A 141 -0.16 -4.18 -21.57
C GLU A 141 0.03 -2.66 -21.76
N ILE A 142 0.32 -1.90 -20.70
CA ILE A 142 0.70 -0.49 -20.82
C ILE A 142 2.00 -0.35 -21.61
N VAL A 143 3.02 -1.15 -21.30
CA VAL A 143 4.31 -1.13 -22.03
C VAL A 143 4.09 -1.53 -23.49
N VAL A 144 3.28 -2.56 -23.76
CA VAL A 144 2.94 -2.97 -25.14
C VAL A 144 2.18 -1.86 -25.88
N ALA A 145 1.23 -1.18 -25.23
CA ALA A 145 0.49 -0.07 -25.84
C ALA A 145 1.41 1.10 -26.20
N ILE A 146 2.34 1.47 -25.31
CA ILE A 146 3.31 2.55 -25.53
C ILE A 146 4.26 2.21 -26.68
N THR A 147 4.85 1.02 -26.67
CA THR A 147 5.81 0.57 -27.69
C THR A 147 5.14 0.44 -29.06
N SER A 148 3.97 -0.20 -29.13
CA SER A 148 3.20 -0.35 -30.37
C SER A 148 2.81 1.00 -30.98
N PHE A 149 2.38 1.96 -30.17
CA PHE A 149 2.06 3.30 -30.66
C PHE A 149 3.27 4.00 -31.28
N ARG A 150 4.45 3.90 -30.62
CA ARG A 150 5.69 4.52 -31.10
C ARG A 150 6.20 3.92 -32.41
N GLU A 151 5.93 2.65 -32.63
CA GLU A 151 6.29 1.94 -33.86
C GLU A 151 5.22 2.09 -34.96
N GLY A 152 4.18 2.90 -34.75
CA GLY A 152 3.10 3.10 -35.72
C GLY A 152 2.10 1.93 -35.80
N ARG A 153 2.21 0.93 -34.92
CA ARG A 153 1.34 -0.25 -34.86
C ARG A 153 0.04 0.07 -34.08
N SER A 154 -0.81 0.88 -34.70
CA SER A 154 -2.04 1.39 -34.07
C SER A 154 -3.02 0.30 -33.63
N ASP A 155 -3.17 -0.77 -34.41
CA ASP A 155 -4.07 -1.88 -34.05
C ASP A 155 -3.58 -2.65 -32.82
N SER A 156 -2.27 -2.92 -32.72
CA SER A 156 -1.68 -3.55 -31.53
C SER A 156 -1.79 -2.66 -30.29
N CYS A 157 -1.59 -1.34 -30.44
CA CYS A 157 -1.82 -0.39 -29.35
C CYS A 157 -3.27 -0.44 -28.87
N LEU A 158 -4.22 -0.47 -29.80
CA LEU A 158 -5.64 -0.53 -29.48
C LEU A 158 -6.03 -1.86 -28.81
N GLU A 159 -5.46 -2.98 -29.26
CA GLU A 159 -5.68 -4.29 -28.65
C GLU A 159 -5.23 -4.29 -27.18
N SER A 160 -4.02 -3.80 -26.90
CA SER A 160 -3.51 -3.69 -25.52
C SER A 160 -4.34 -2.78 -24.64
N LEU A 161 -4.77 -1.62 -25.15
CA LEU A 161 -5.70 -0.75 -24.41
C LEU A 161 -7.04 -1.41 -24.12
N GLY A 162 -7.54 -2.22 -25.06
CA GLY A 162 -8.72 -3.05 -24.86
C GLY A 162 -8.53 -4.08 -23.74
N LYS A 163 -7.38 -4.77 -23.70
CA LYS A 163 -7.03 -5.72 -22.63
C LYS A 163 -6.93 -5.03 -21.27
N ILE A 164 -6.26 -3.88 -21.18
CA ILE A 164 -6.21 -3.06 -19.96
C ILE A 164 -7.63 -2.77 -19.46
N ASN A 165 -8.53 -2.36 -20.37
CA ASN A 165 -9.91 -2.09 -20.02
C ASN A 165 -10.61 -3.33 -19.43
N VAL A 166 -10.44 -4.52 -20.01
CA VAL A 166 -11.04 -5.76 -19.51
C VAL A 166 -10.49 -6.12 -18.13
N ILE A 167 -9.16 -6.10 -17.95
CA ILE A 167 -8.52 -6.48 -16.69
C ILE A 167 -8.88 -5.49 -15.58
N LEU A 168 -8.85 -4.18 -15.88
CA LEU A 168 -9.24 -3.14 -14.92
C LEU A 168 -10.70 -3.32 -14.48
N ASP A 169 -11.61 -3.64 -15.40
CA ASP A 169 -13.01 -3.89 -15.03
C ASP A 169 -13.14 -5.06 -14.03
N ARG A 170 -12.42 -6.15 -14.28
CA ARG A 170 -12.38 -7.30 -13.36
C ARG A 170 -11.80 -6.90 -12.00
N ALA A 171 -10.70 -6.14 -11.95
CA ALA A 171 -10.07 -5.71 -10.71
C ALA A 171 -11.00 -4.80 -9.87
N LEU A 172 -11.71 -3.87 -10.52
CA LEU A 172 -12.67 -3.00 -9.84
C LEU A 172 -13.92 -3.77 -9.36
N ASN A 173 -14.39 -4.74 -10.13
CA ASN A 173 -15.49 -5.61 -9.71
C ASN A 173 -15.09 -6.47 -8.51
N LEU A 174 -13.86 -7.00 -8.49
CA LEU A 174 -13.29 -7.71 -7.34
C LEU A 174 -13.26 -6.80 -6.11
N PHE A 175 -12.76 -5.56 -6.25
CA PHE A 175 -12.77 -4.57 -5.18
C PHE A 175 -14.17 -4.40 -4.57
N HIS A 176 -15.18 -4.24 -5.42
CA HIS A 176 -16.56 -4.06 -4.98
C HIS A 176 -17.16 -5.29 -4.32
N ALA A 177 -16.81 -6.49 -4.80
CA ALA A 177 -17.27 -7.75 -4.25
C ALA A 177 -16.64 -8.05 -2.87
N GLN A 178 -15.37 -7.70 -2.68
CA GLN A 178 -14.65 -7.95 -1.43
C GLN A 178 -14.95 -6.91 -0.35
N MET A 179 -15.27 -5.66 -0.69
CA MET A 179 -15.66 -4.63 0.29
C MET A 179 -17.06 -4.83 0.92
N ARG A 180 -17.68 -6.02 0.77
CA ARG A 180 -18.98 -6.37 1.35
C ARG A 180 -18.79 -6.87 2.80
N GLU A 181 -19.81 -6.65 3.63
CA GLU A 181 -19.80 -7.03 5.05
C GLU A 181 -19.45 -8.51 5.29
N ALA A 182 -19.85 -9.40 4.38
CA ALA A 182 -19.59 -10.84 4.47
C ALA A 182 -18.12 -11.23 4.22
N GLN A 183 -17.29 -10.31 3.74
CA GLN A 183 -15.87 -10.55 3.44
C GLN A 183 -14.97 -9.68 4.32
N ILE A 184 -15.36 -8.41 4.51
CA ILE A 184 -14.68 -7.49 5.40
C ILE A 184 -15.75 -6.88 6.30
N SER A 185 -15.83 -7.35 7.55
CA SER A 185 -16.85 -6.83 8.47
C SER A 185 -16.50 -5.41 8.89
N ARG A 186 -17.44 -4.47 8.74
CA ARG A 186 -17.29 -3.10 9.25
C ARG A 186 -17.12 -3.12 10.77
N LYS A 187 -17.88 -3.97 11.46
CA LYS A 187 -17.85 -4.12 12.91
C LYS A 187 -16.43 -4.39 13.44
N PHE A 188 -15.66 -5.22 12.74
CA PHE A 188 -14.35 -5.67 13.21
C PHE A 188 -13.19 -4.95 12.58
N TRP A 189 -13.32 -4.52 11.32
CA TRP A 189 -12.20 -3.96 10.56
C TRP A 189 -11.55 -2.77 11.24
N LEU A 190 -12.34 -1.81 11.74
CA LEU A 190 -11.79 -0.57 12.28
C LEU A 190 -10.94 -0.82 13.54
N SER A 191 -11.46 -1.61 14.48
CA SER A 191 -10.81 -1.90 15.76
C SER A 191 -9.69 -2.92 15.63
N TYR A 192 -9.88 -3.99 14.86
CA TYR A 192 -9.02 -5.18 14.88
C TYR A 192 -8.10 -5.32 13.66
N VAL A 193 -8.32 -4.57 12.59
CA VAL A 193 -7.53 -4.71 11.34
C VAL A 193 -6.84 -3.40 10.99
N GLN A 194 -7.60 -2.32 10.83
CA GLN A 194 -7.06 -1.02 10.38
C GLN A 194 -5.99 -0.47 11.32
N GLY A 195 -6.22 -0.55 12.63
CA GLY A 195 -5.30 -0.01 13.65
C GLY A 195 -3.89 -0.58 13.54
N PHE A 196 -3.76 -1.87 13.23
CA PHE A 196 -2.48 -2.54 13.11
C PHE A 196 -1.58 -1.89 12.05
N HIS A 197 -2.16 -1.41 10.93
CA HIS A 197 -1.41 -0.74 9.86
C HIS A 197 -1.01 0.70 10.19
N GLY A 198 -1.52 1.27 11.29
CA GLY A 198 -1.03 2.55 11.79
C GLY A 198 0.44 2.45 12.23
N TRP A 199 1.13 3.58 12.19
CA TRP A 199 2.41 3.75 12.88
C TRP A 199 2.24 4.97 13.77
N GLY A 200 2.79 6.13 13.44
CA GLY A 200 2.55 7.35 14.20
C GLY A 200 3.50 7.55 15.37
N VAL A 201 4.63 6.83 15.40
CA VAL A 201 5.82 7.27 16.14
C VAL A 201 6.85 7.80 15.13
N GLY A 202 7.86 8.46 15.65
CA GLY A 202 9.00 8.96 14.89
C GLY A 202 10.33 8.55 15.50
N ARG A 203 11.39 9.13 14.95
CA ARG A 203 12.73 9.14 15.52
C ARG A 203 13.42 10.46 15.21
N HIS A 204 14.44 10.77 16.00
CA HIS A 204 15.27 11.94 15.74
C HIS A 204 16.29 11.61 14.63
N ILE A 205 16.29 12.39 13.56
CA ILE A 205 17.23 12.28 12.44
C ILE A 205 17.89 13.65 12.28
N ASN A 206 19.21 13.72 12.48
CA ASN A 206 19.98 14.96 12.41
C ASN A 206 19.44 16.11 13.30
N GLY A 207 18.86 15.77 14.46
CA GLY A 207 18.29 16.73 15.41
C GLY A 207 16.80 17.02 15.20
N ASP A 208 16.23 16.64 14.06
CA ASP A 208 14.81 16.83 13.76
C ASP A 208 14.00 15.59 14.12
N PHE A 209 12.86 15.78 14.78
CA PHE A 209 11.92 14.69 15.03
C PHE A 209 11.07 14.42 13.78
N ILE A 210 11.28 13.27 13.16
CA ILE A 210 10.55 12.85 11.96
C ILE A 210 9.54 11.78 12.35
N ARG A 211 8.25 12.12 12.23
CA ARG A 211 7.13 11.22 12.50
C ARG A 211 6.72 10.47 11.22
N PHE A 212 6.60 9.16 11.30
CA PHE A 212 6.15 8.35 10.16
C PHE A 212 4.67 7.97 10.28
N ASN A 213 3.97 8.05 9.17
CA ASN A 213 2.62 7.52 9.02
C ASN A 213 2.64 6.01 8.84
N GLY A 214 1.49 5.36 9.00
CA GLY A 214 1.36 3.93 8.73
C GLY A 214 1.17 3.61 7.24
N VAL A 215 0.79 2.36 6.99
CA VAL A 215 0.61 1.81 5.64
C VAL A 215 -0.79 2.11 5.12
N SER A 216 -0.89 2.59 3.88
CA SER A 216 -2.14 3.10 3.33
C SER A 216 -2.43 2.64 1.91
N GLY A 217 -3.71 2.65 1.52
CA GLY A 217 -4.16 2.24 0.19
C GLY A 217 -3.67 3.17 -0.94
N ASN A 218 -3.22 4.38 -0.63
CA ASN A 218 -2.53 5.25 -1.60
C ASN A 218 -1.11 4.76 -1.97
N HIS A 219 -0.59 3.74 -1.28
CA HIS A 219 0.67 3.09 -1.64
C HIS A 219 0.52 1.99 -2.70
N ILE A 220 -0.72 1.61 -3.05
CA ILE A 220 -1.03 0.59 -4.06
C ILE A 220 -0.49 1.04 -5.43
N LEU A 221 0.31 0.22 -6.07
CA LEU A 221 1.02 0.49 -7.32
C LEU A 221 0.07 0.56 -8.50
N LEU A 222 -0.93 -0.34 -8.58
CA LEU A 222 -1.92 -0.35 -9.66
C LEU A 222 -2.48 1.05 -9.97
N PHE A 223 -2.95 1.76 -8.95
CA PHE A 223 -3.54 3.08 -9.13
C PHE A 223 -2.50 4.13 -9.50
N GLN A 224 -1.29 4.05 -8.96
CA GLN A 224 -0.18 4.96 -9.31
C GLN A 224 0.27 4.78 -10.77
N VAL A 225 0.36 3.54 -11.25
CA VAL A 225 0.71 3.23 -12.64
C VAL A 225 -0.37 3.72 -13.60
N LEU A 226 -1.64 3.47 -13.30
CA LEU A 226 -2.75 3.94 -14.12
C LEU A 226 -2.78 5.47 -14.20
N ASP A 227 -2.51 6.16 -13.09
CA ASP A 227 -2.42 7.62 -13.05
C ASP A 227 -1.26 8.15 -13.88
N ALA A 228 -0.08 7.55 -13.72
CA ALA A 228 1.10 7.87 -14.52
C ALA A 228 0.82 7.68 -16.02
N PHE A 229 0.22 6.54 -16.40
CA PHE A 229 -0.11 6.24 -17.79
C PHE A 229 -1.13 7.21 -18.39
N LEU A 230 -2.11 7.65 -17.59
CA LEU A 230 -3.08 8.68 -17.97
C LEU A 230 -2.51 10.10 -17.96
N GLY A 231 -1.26 10.29 -17.53
CA GLY A 231 -0.61 11.59 -17.40
C GLY A 231 -1.18 12.45 -16.27
N LEU A 232 -1.83 11.83 -15.28
CA LEU A 232 -2.38 12.52 -14.11
C LEU A 232 -1.27 12.80 -13.10
N GLU A 233 -1.48 13.83 -12.26
CA GLU A 233 -0.60 14.07 -11.13
C GLU A 233 -0.77 12.99 -10.07
N ARG A 234 0.32 12.69 -9.35
CA ARG A 234 0.31 11.67 -8.30
C ARG A 234 -0.33 12.21 -7.01
N TYR A 235 -0.78 11.31 -6.16
CA TYR A 235 -1.44 11.64 -4.90
C TYR A 235 -0.45 12.07 -3.80
N LEU A 236 0.68 11.38 -3.70
CA LEU A 236 1.67 11.59 -2.65
C LEU A 236 2.57 12.78 -3.00
N SER A 237 3.05 13.50 -1.97
CA SER A 237 4.12 14.49 -2.12
C SER A 237 5.45 13.83 -2.51
N ASP A 238 6.45 14.62 -2.91
CA ASP A 238 7.79 14.07 -3.22
C ASP A 238 8.39 13.37 -2.00
N GLU A 239 8.18 13.98 -0.83
CA GLU A 239 8.60 13.44 0.45
C GLU A 239 7.89 12.11 0.76
N ASP A 240 6.56 12.05 0.67
CA ASP A 240 5.83 10.82 0.95
C ASP A 240 6.17 9.71 -0.07
N MET A 241 6.42 10.06 -1.33
CA MET A 241 6.93 9.09 -2.31
C MET A 241 8.29 8.53 -1.87
N ALA A 242 9.21 9.39 -1.44
CA ALA A 242 10.52 9.00 -0.94
C ALA A 242 10.44 8.12 0.32
N LEU A 243 9.49 8.43 1.20
CA LEU A 243 9.27 7.72 2.46
C LEU A 243 8.68 6.33 2.24
N TYR A 244 7.59 6.21 1.48
CA TYR A 244 6.76 5.00 1.48
C TYR A 244 6.83 4.15 0.22
N ILE A 245 7.15 4.71 -0.95
CA ILE A 245 7.06 3.93 -2.20
C ILE A 245 8.45 3.39 -2.57
N PRO A 246 8.64 2.06 -2.74
CA PRO A 246 9.92 1.48 -3.18
C PRO A 246 10.47 2.13 -4.46
N LEU A 247 11.80 2.25 -4.56
CA LEU A 247 12.47 2.97 -5.65
C LEU A 247 12.04 2.49 -7.04
N HIS A 248 12.06 1.18 -7.29
CA HIS A 248 11.71 0.64 -8.60
C HIS A 248 10.24 0.86 -8.98
N GLN A 249 9.34 0.94 -8.00
CA GLN A 249 7.94 1.29 -8.23
C GLN A 249 7.81 2.77 -8.64
N ARG A 250 8.55 3.67 -7.99
CA ARG A 250 8.61 5.09 -8.38
C ARG A 250 9.16 5.25 -9.79
N LEU A 251 10.28 4.60 -10.09
CA LEU A 251 10.92 4.66 -11.41
C LEU A 251 10.02 4.11 -12.53
N LEU A 252 9.25 3.06 -12.25
CA LEU A 252 8.24 2.56 -13.18
C LEU A 252 7.20 3.63 -13.47
N CYS A 253 6.57 4.21 -12.44
CA CYS A 253 5.57 5.27 -12.62
C CYS A 253 6.13 6.48 -13.38
N GLU A 254 7.33 6.95 -13.03
CA GLU A 254 8.01 8.06 -13.71
C GLU A 254 8.25 7.76 -15.20
N THR A 255 8.74 6.55 -15.49
CA THR A 255 8.97 6.08 -16.86
C THR A 255 7.66 6.02 -17.64
N LEU A 256 6.61 5.43 -17.07
CA LEU A 256 5.32 5.34 -17.74
C LEU A 256 4.70 6.72 -17.97
N LYS A 257 4.84 7.66 -17.04
CA LYS A 257 4.37 9.05 -17.21
C LYS A 257 5.12 9.76 -18.33
N LYS A 258 6.46 9.65 -18.34
CA LYS A 258 7.32 10.21 -19.39
C LYS A 258 6.98 9.66 -20.77
N HIS A 259 6.67 8.38 -20.85
CA HIS A 259 6.43 7.68 -22.11
C HIS A 259 4.94 7.60 -22.48
N SER A 260 4.03 8.16 -21.67
CA SER A 260 2.60 8.19 -21.93
C SER A 260 2.28 8.78 -23.29
N ILE A 261 1.42 8.09 -24.03
CA ILE A 261 1.02 8.45 -25.39
C ILE A 261 -0.21 9.36 -25.42
N ARG A 262 -0.92 9.53 -24.29
CA ARG A 262 -2.21 10.24 -24.24
C ARG A 262 -2.14 11.66 -24.80
N LYS A 263 -1.08 12.41 -24.45
CA LYS A 263 -0.88 13.80 -24.92
C LYS A 263 -0.50 13.89 -26.41
N GLN A 264 -0.11 12.78 -27.03
CA GLN A 264 0.28 12.70 -28.44
C GLN A 264 -0.90 12.35 -29.36
N LEU A 265 -2.06 12.00 -28.78
CA LEU A 265 -3.24 11.58 -29.53
C LEU A 265 -3.90 12.78 -30.21
N GLY A 266 -3.75 12.88 -31.53
CA GLY A 266 -4.49 13.81 -32.39
C GLY A 266 -5.81 13.27 -32.95
N VAL A 267 -6.43 14.04 -33.85
CA VAL A 267 -7.71 13.73 -34.52
C VAL A 267 -7.71 12.40 -35.29
N THR A 268 -6.54 11.87 -35.66
CA THR A 268 -6.39 10.60 -36.36
C THR A 268 -6.48 9.38 -35.43
N HIS A 269 -6.42 9.57 -34.11
CA HIS A 269 -6.32 8.48 -33.12
C HIS A 269 -7.62 8.24 -32.34
N VAL A 270 -8.79 8.55 -32.92
CA VAL A 270 -10.09 8.53 -32.24
C VAL A 270 -10.37 7.24 -31.45
N ARG A 271 -10.02 6.07 -32.00
CA ARG A 271 -10.26 4.77 -31.34
C ARG A 271 -9.38 4.61 -30.09
N ILE A 272 -8.11 4.99 -30.18
CA ILE A 272 -7.15 4.94 -29.06
C ILE A 272 -7.57 5.93 -27.97
N THR A 273 -7.97 7.15 -28.35
CA THR A 273 -8.50 8.16 -27.43
C THR A 273 -9.70 7.63 -26.64
N LYS A 274 -10.64 6.97 -27.32
CA LYS A 274 -11.81 6.37 -26.66
C LYS A 274 -11.44 5.29 -25.64
N GLU A 275 -10.41 4.47 -25.88
CA GLU A 275 -9.98 3.48 -24.89
C GLU A 275 -9.34 4.14 -23.65
N PHE A 276 -8.56 5.20 -23.82
CA PHE A 276 -8.06 6.01 -22.70
C PHE A 276 -9.19 6.64 -21.88
N GLU A 277 -10.21 7.19 -22.54
CA GLU A 277 -11.40 7.74 -21.88
C GLU A 277 -12.14 6.67 -21.06
N LYS A 278 -12.24 5.43 -21.56
CA LYS A 278 -12.82 4.32 -20.80
C LYS A 278 -12.02 4.00 -19.54
N ILE A 279 -10.68 3.96 -19.62
CA ILE A 279 -9.80 3.73 -18.46
C ILE A 279 -9.99 4.86 -17.44
N ALA A 280 -9.94 6.13 -17.87
CA ALA A 280 -10.15 7.29 -17.01
C ALA A 280 -11.53 7.25 -16.34
N LYS A 281 -12.59 6.95 -17.10
CA LYS A 281 -13.95 6.82 -16.57
C LYS A 281 -14.05 5.72 -15.51
N LYS A 282 -13.42 4.57 -15.71
CA LYS A 282 -13.39 3.48 -14.72
C LYS A 282 -12.69 3.89 -13.43
N LEU A 283 -11.54 4.54 -13.52
CA LEU A 283 -10.85 5.08 -12.35
C LEU A 283 -11.68 6.12 -11.59
N ARG A 284 -12.38 6.99 -12.34
CA ARG A 284 -13.27 7.99 -11.75
C ARG A 284 -14.42 7.33 -10.97
N ILE A 285 -15.05 6.32 -11.56
CA ILE A 285 -16.11 5.53 -10.90
C ILE A 285 -15.56 4.84 -9.65
N TYR A 286 -14.38 4.21 -9.76
CA TYR A 286 -13.72 3.59 -8.63
C TYR A 286 -13.48 4.58 -7.49
N ARG A 287 -12.92 5.78 -7.76
CA ARG A 287 -12.65 6.80 -6.73
C ARG A 287 -13.91 7.23 -6.00
N ALA A 288 -15.00 7.47 -6.74
CA ALA A 288 -16.29 7.80 -6.16
C ALA A 288 -16.83 6.67 -5.28
N ALA A 289 -16.77 5.43 -5.76
CA ALA A 289 -17.24 4.26 -5.05
C ALA A 289 -16.36 3.94 -3.82
N HIS A 290 -15.04 4.07 -3.93
CA HIS A 290 -14.09 3.91 -2.84
C HIS A 290 -14.39 4.89 -1.71
N ARG A 291 -14.58 6.18 -2.03
CA ARG A 291 -15.01 7.19 -1.05
C ARG A 291 -16.31 6.78 -0.36
N ALA A 292 -17.34 6.44 -1.13
CA ALA A 292 -18.65 6.08 -0.57
C ALA A 292 -18.58 4.83 0.33
N ARG A 293 -17.67 3.89 0.03
CA ARG A 293 -17.52 2.63 0.75
C ARG A 293 -16.62 2.72 1.97
N VAL A 294 -15.55 3.53 1.95
CA VAL A 294 -14.59 3.61 3.06
C VAL A 294 -15.14 4.38 4.26
N MET A 295 -15.93 5.44 4.02
CA MET A 295 -16.44 6.29 5.11
C MET A 295 -17.28 5.50 6.14
N PRO A 296 -18.20 4.60 5.75
CA PRO A 296 -18.91 3.75 6.71
C PRO A 296 -18.01 2.85 7.58
N TYR A 297 -16.83 2.45 7.10
CA TYR A 297 -15.86 1.69 7.91
C TYR A 297 -15.17 2.60 8.93
N LEU A 298 -14.77 3.80 8.52
CA LEU A 298 -14.10 4.77 9.39
C LEU A 298 -15.01 5.35 10.48
N LYS A 299 -16.33 5.36 10.24
CA LYS A 299 -17.34 5.86 11.18
C LYS A 299 -17.82 4.82 12.20
N GLN A 300 -17.26 3.61 12.20
CA GLN A 300 -17.61 2.61 13.22
C GLN A 300 -17.15 3.07 14.61
N PRO A 301 -17.89 2.77 15.68
CA PRO A 301 -17.44 3.07 17.04
C PRO A 301 -16.16 2.31 17.38
N ALA A 302 -15.15 3.01 17.89
CA ALA A 302 -13.90 2.43 18.40
C ALA A 302 -13.43 3.21 19.65
N PRO A 303 -14.16 3.11 20.77
CA PRO A 303 -13.91 3.91 21.99
C PRO A 303 -12.55 3.66 22.65
N GLU A 304 -11.93 2.52 22.35
CA GLU A 304 -10.61 2.12 22.83
C GLU A 304 -9.46 3.01 22.32
N ARG A 305 -9.67 3.72 21.20
CA ARG A 305 -8.64 4.49 20.48
C ARG A 305 -9.09 5.90 20.13
N PHE A 306 -8.12 6.79 19.88
CA PHE A 306 -8.34 8.07 19.23
C PHE A 306 -8.68 7.88 17.75
N HIS A 307 -9.31 8.90 17.16
CA HIS A 307 -9.61 8.91 15.73
C HIS A 307 -8.33 8.78 14.92
N MET A 308 -8.29 7.75 14.07
CA MET A 308 -7.07 7.37 13.38
C MET A 308 -7.37 6.76 12.00
N THR A 309 -6.42 6.90 11.07
CA THR A 309 -6.41 6.15 9.80
C THR A 309 -5.05 5.50 9.63
N ALA A 310 -4.96 4.48 8.77
CA ALA A 310 -3.71 3.76 8.62
C ALA A 310 -2.61 4.68 8.06
N GLY A 311 -2.96 5.51 7.07
CA GLY A 311 -2.03 6.44 6.41
C GLY A 311 -1.77 7.79 7.08
N LYS A 312 -2.46 8.13 8.17
CA LYS A 312 -2.19 9.36 8.94
C LYS A 312 -2.07 9.12 10.44
N SER A 313 -2.07 7.86 10.86
CA SER A 313 -2.04 7.46 12.27
C SER A 313 -3.12 8.22 13.04
N VAL A 314 -2.79 9.01 14.07
CA VAL A 314 -3.76 9.79 14.86
C VAL A 314 -4.17 11.08 14.15
N LEU A 315 -5.48 11.26 13.94
CA LEU A 315 -6.08 12.46 13.35
C LEU A 315 -6.30 13.57 14.38
N THR A 316 -6.71 13.19 15.59
CA THR A 316 -6.92 14.11 16.72
C THR A 316 -6.90 13.33 18.02
N THR A 317 -6.36 13.95 19.08
CA THR A 317 -6.44 13.46 20.47
C THR A 317 -7.56 14.15 21.26
N ASP A 318 -8.19 15.18 20.69
CA ASP A 318 -9.34 15.85 21.31
C ASP A 318 -10.59 14.98 21.15
N LEU A 319 -11.10 14.51 22.29
CA LEU A 319 -12.29 13.65 22.36
C LEU A 319 -13.59 14.39 22.04
N ASN A 320 -13.57 15.72 21.97
CA ASN A 320 -14.74 16.52 21.59
C ASN A 320 -14.88 16.66 20.06
N VAL A 321 -13.81 16.38 19.30
CA VAL A 321 -13.85 16.40 17.84
C VAL A 321 -14.58 15.17 17.35
N SER A 322 -15.63 15.37 16.56
CA SER A 322 -16.39 14.28 15.98
C SER A 322 -15.58 13.51 14.93
N ILE A 323 -15.96 12.25 14.67
CA ILE A 323 -15.33 11.47 13.59
C ILE A 323 -15.51 12.13 12.22
N ASP A 324 -16.62 12.83 12.00
CA ASP A 324 -16.89 13.54 10.75
C ASP A 324 -15.91 14.71 10.56
N GLU A 325 -15.70 15.51 11.60
CA GLU A 325 -14.69 16.57 11.59
C GLU A 325 -13.27 16.01 11.43
N ALA A 326 -12.93 14.94 12.17
CA ALA A 326 -11.61 14.32 12.09
C ALA A 326 -11.30 13.76 10.69
N THR A 327 -12.31 13.23 9.98
CA THR A 327 -12.15 12.61 8.66
C THR A 327 -12.39 13.56 7.48
N ALA A 328 -12.84 14.80 7.73
CA ALA A 328 -13.09 15.80 6.69
C ALA A 328 -11.87 16.07 5.76
N PRO A 329 -10.61 16.14 6.24
CA PRO A 329 -9.46 16.31 5.36
C PRO A 329 -9.28 15.14 4.38
N LEU A 330 -9.49 13.91 4.84
CA LEU A 330 -9.45 12.72 3.98
C LEU A 330 -10.57 12.77 2.93
N GLU A 331 -11.78 13.13 3.35
CA GLU A 331 -12.91 13.25 2.44
C GLU A 331 -12.65 14.30 1.34
N LYS A 332 -12.16 15.48 1.73
CA LYS A 332 -11.81 16.55 0.79
C LYS A 332 -10.79 16.07 -0.24
N MET A 333 -9.75 15.39 0.21
CA MET A 333 -8.68 14.89 -0.64
C MET A 333 -9.19 13.79 -1.60
N LEU A 334 -10.11 12.91 -1.18
CA LEU A 334 -10.77 11.95 -2.07
C LEU A 334 -11.64 12.66 -3.13
N VAL A 335 -12.32 13.75 -2.76
CA VAL A 335 -13.13 14.57 -3.69
C VAL A 335 -12.24 15.28 -4.71
N THR A 336 -11.14 15.92 -4.27
CA THR A 336 -10.15 16.51 -5.18
C THR A 336 -9.67 15.46 -6.18
N ARG A 337 -9.34 14.26 -5.72
CA ARG A 337 -8.83 13.21 -6.59
C ARG A 337 -9.85 12.70 -7.62
N PHE A 338 -11.12 12.67 -7.25
CA PHE A 338 -12.20 12.37 -8.18
C PHE A 338 -12.32 13.44 -9.27
N ASN A 339 -12.16 14.72 -8.91
CA ASN A 339 -12.21 15.82 -9.86
C ASN A 339 -10.99 15.82 -10.80
N ASP A 340 -9.82 15.39 -10.34
CA ASP A 340 -8.60 15.28 -11.16
C ASP A 340 -8.68 14.15 -12.23
N THR A 341 -9.67 13.25 -12.15
CA THR A 341 -9.89 12.20 -13.17
C THR A 341 -10.82 12.62 -14.30
N ALA A 342 -11.23 13.89 -14.32
CA ALA A 342 -12.20 14.42 -15.29
C ALA A 342 -11.67 14.50 -16.72
#